data_AF-A0A3P6QD03-F1
#
_entry.id   AF-A0A3P6QD03-F1
#
_cell.length_a   1.000
_cell.length_b   1.000
_cell.length_c   1.000
_cell.angle_alpha   90.00
_cell.angle_beta   90.00
_cell.angle_gamma   90.00
#
_symmetry.space_group_name_H-M   'P 1'
#
loop_
_entity.id
_entity.type
_entity.pdbx_description
1 polymer ?
#
loop_
_entity_poly.entity_id
_entity_poly.type
_entity_poly.pdbx_seq_one_letter_code
_entity_poly.pdbx_strand_id
1 'polypeptide(L)'
;MFSALHWHDVNTPLLISAWLFMIIMARILFHRSNVLARIFPESALLIVLGLIVGLILDELWVLDIYLHPDLFFLYLLPPIALDAGYFLPNNAFFMNFGTILLYAVVGTIFNIVAI
;
A
#
# COMPACT_ATOMS: atom_id res chain seq x y z
N MET A 1 -0.21 -20.16 -38.69
CA MET A 1 -0.14 -18.69 -38.53
C MET A 1 -1.51 -18.25 -38.04
N PHE A 2 -1.86 -18.14 -36.76
CA PHE A 2 -1.16 -17.90 -35.50
C PHE A 2 -1.87 -18.68 -34.39
N SER A 3 -1.18 -19.56 -33.69
CA SER A 3 -1.71 -20.22 -32.49
C SER A 3 -0.55 -20.56 -31.56
N ALA A 4 0.11 -19.51 -31.09
CA ALA A 4 1.18 -19.57 -30.09
C ALA A 4 1.07 -18.33 -29.18
N LEU A 5 -0.14 -18.03 -28.71
CA LEU A 5 -0.34 -17.02 -27.66
C LEU A 5 -0.09 -17.73 -26.33
N HIS A 6 1.08 -17.47 -25.73
CA HIS A 6 1.56 -18.10 -24.51
C HIS A 6 0.60 -17.81 -23.33
N TRP A 7 -0.21 -18.80 -22.96
CA TRP A 7 -1.15 -18.78 -21.82
C TRP A 7 -0.45 -19.01 -20.46
N HIS A 8 0.75 -18.46 -20.25
CA HIS A 8 1.52 -18.71 -19.02
C HIS A 8 1.67 -17.48 -18.11
N ASP A 9 1.31 -16.28 -18.58
CA ASP A 9 1.50 -15.02 -17.82
C ASP A 9 0.19 -14.39 -17.32
N VAL A 10 -0.96 -15.06 -17.48
CA VAL A 10 -2.27 -14.49 -17.10
C VAL A 10 -2.67 -14.81 -15.66
N ASN A 11 -2.11 -15.86 -15.06
CA ASN A 11 -2.44 -16.24 -13.68
C ASN A 11 -1.96 -15.21 -12.66
N THR A 12 -0.78 -14.62 -12.87
CA THR A 12 -0.21 -13.62 -11.98
C THR A 12 -1.02 -12.31 -11.94
N PRO A 13 -1.40 -11.67 -13.08
CA PRO A 13 -2.26 -10.48 -13.03
C PRO A 13 -3.68 -10.80 -12.56
N LEU A 14 -4.18 -12.00 -12.81
CA LEU A 14 -5.54 -12.40 -12.39
C LEU A 14 -5.60 -12.66 -10.87
N LEU A 15 -4.56 -13.28 -10.29
CA LEU A 15 -4.41 -13.42 -8.84
C LEU A 15 -4.29 -12.05 -8.15
N ILE A 16 -3.45 -11.16 -8.70
CA ILE A 16 -3.25 -9.81 -8.16
C ILE A 16 -4.55 -9.00 -8.23
N SER A 17 -5.27 -9.04 -9.35
CA SER A 17 -6.55 -8.33 -9.49
C SER A 17 -7.64 -8.87 -8.57
N ALA A 18 -7.72 -10.20 -8.37
CA ALA A 18 -8.64 -10.81 -7.41
C ALA A 18 -8.29 -10.42 -5.96
N TRP A 19 -7.00 -10.39 -5.61
CA TRP A 19 -6.54 -9.99 -4.28
C TRP A 19 -6.81 -8.50 -4.00
N LEU A 20 -6.55 -7.63 -4.97
CA LEU A 20 -6.89 -6.20 -4.90
C LEU A 20 -8.41 -6.01 -4.78
N PHE A 21 -9.22 -6.77 -5.52
CA PHE A 21 -10.68 -6.70 -5.42
C PHE A 21 -11.17 -7.08 -4.01
N MET A 22 -10.58 -8.11 -3.39
CA MET A 22 -10.89 -8.49 -2.00
C MET A 22 -10.57 -7.37 -1.01
N ILE A 23 -9.41 -6.71 -1.15
CA ILE A 23 -8.99 -5.59 -0.30
C ILE A 23 -9.97 -4.40 -0.43
N ILE A 24 -10.42 -4.11 -1.65
CA ILE A 24 -11.38 -3.03 -1.91
C ILE A 24 -12.76 -3.37 -1.31
N MET A 25 -13.24 -4.61 -1.45
CA MET A 25 -14.49 -5.04 -0.81
C MET A 25 -14.40 -4.94 0.72
N ALA A 26 -13.28 -5.35 1.31
CA ALA A 26 -13.05 -5.23 2.75
C ALA A 26 -13.09 -3.75 3.19
N ARG A 27 -12.38 -2.86 2.49
CA ARG A 27 -12.41 -1.41 2.76
C ARG A 27 -13.83 -0.83 2.72
N ILE A 28 -14.63 -1.20 1.72
CA ILE A 28 -16.02 -0.74 1.60
C ILE A 28 -16.88 -1.23 2.78
N LEU A 29 -16.69 -2.49 3.20
CA LEU A 29 -17.42 -3.08 4.32
C LEU A 29 -17.07 -2.39 5.64
N PHE A 30 -15.79 -2.05 5.85
CA PHE A 30 -15.35 -1.30 7.03
C PHE A 30 -15.81 0.16 7.02
N HIS A 31 -15.81 0.83 5.86
CA HIS A 31 -16.31 2.19 5.72
C HIS A 31 -17.81 2.33 6.01
N ARG A 32 -18.59 1.25 5.78
CA ARG A 32 -20.01 1.18 6.18
C ARG A 32 -20.22 1.06 7.71
N SER A 33 -19.20 0.70 8.48
CA SER A 33 -19.27 0.64 9.95
C SER A 33 -18.97 2.01 10.59
N ASN A 34 -19.96 2.91 10.59
CA ASN A 34 -19.85 4.27 11.13
C ASN A 34 -19.44 4.36 12.61
N VAL A 35 -19.52 3.26 13.37
CA VAL A 35 -19.16 3.22 14.80
C VAL A 35 -17.65 3.07 14.99
N LEU A 36 -16.96 2.31 14.13
CA LEU A 36 -15.52 2.03 14.25
C LEU A 36 -14.66 3.17 13.68
N ALA A 37 -15.11 3.77 12.57
CA ALA A 37 -14.43 4.89 11.91
C ALA A 37 -14.39 6.19 12.73
N ARG A 38 -15.23 6.32 13.77
CA ARG A 38 -15.27 7.51 14.64
C ARG A 38 -14.22 7.47 15.76
N ILE A 39 -13.71 6.28 16.10
CA ILE A 39 -12.75 6.07 17.20
C ILE A 39 -11.36 5.72 16.65
N PHE A 40 -11.29 4.92 15.57
CA PHE A 40 -10.03 4.47 14.99
C PHE A 40 -9.89 4.91 13.54
N PRO A 41 -8.70 5.40 13.12
CA PRO A 41 -8.43 5.71 11.73
C PRO A 41 -8.40 4.41 10.90
N GLU A 42 -8.91 4.47 9.67
CA GLU A 42 -9.02 3.32 8.75
C GLU A 42 -7.67 2.58 8.59
N SER A 43 -6.57 3.32 8.46
CA SER A 43 -5.22 2.74 8.32
C SER A 43 -4.78 1.93 9.54
N ALA A 44 -5.14 2.35 10.76
CA ALA A 44 -4.77 1.60 11.97
C ALA A 44 -5.51 0.25 12.04
N LEU A 45 -6.79 0.23 11.65
CA LEU A 45 -7.57 -1.01 11.59
C LEU A 45 -6.99 -1.99 10.55
N LEU A 46 -6.60 -1.49 9.37
CA LEU A 46 -5.97 -2.30 8.33
C LEU A 46 -4.62 -2.88 8.78
N ILE A 47 -3.81 -2.11 9.53
CA ILE A 47 -2.55 -2.60 10.11
C ILE A 47 -2.81 -3.70 11.13
N VAL A 48 -3.77 -3.50 12.05
CA VAL A 48 -4.13 -4.50 13.08
C VAL A 48 -4.67 -5.77 12.44
N LEU A 49 -5.55 -5.65 11.45
CA LEU A 49 -6.06 -6.80 10.70
C LEU A 49 -4.94 -7.56 9.99
N GLY A 50 -4.02 -6.84 9.33
CA GLY A 50 -2.86 -7.43 8.67
C GLY A 50 -1.95 -8.18 9.65
N LEU A 51 -1.73 -7.64 10.86
CA LEU A 51 -0.98 -8.32 11.92
C LEU A 51 -1.68 -9.60 12.40
N ILE A 52 -2.99 -9.56 12.66
CA ILE A 52 -3.74 -10.73 13.11
C ILE A 52 -3.69 -11.84 12.06
N VAL A 53 -3.94 -11.50 10.79
CA VAL A 53 -3.88 -12.47 9.68
C VAL A 53 -2.46 -13.02 9.51
N GLY A 54 -1.43 -12.16 9.58
CA GLY A 54 -0.03 -12.56 9.50
C GLY A 54 0.37 -13.56 10.58
N LEU A 55 0.00 -13.31 11.85
CA LEU A 55 0.28 -14.21 12.97
C LEU A 55 -0.43 -15.56 12.83
N ILE A 56 -1.69 -15.56 12.38
CA ILE A 56 -2.45 -16.79 12.15
C ILE A 56 -1.80 -17.64 11.04
N LEU A 57 -1.33 -17.00 9.97
CA LEU A 57 -0.69 -17.68 8.85
C LEU A 57 0.68 -18.24 9.22
N ASP A 58 1.48 -17.52 10.01
CA ASP A 58 2.78 -17.96 10.53
C ASP A 58 2.66 -19.26 11.35
N GLU A 59 1.60 -19.35 12.17
CA GLU A 59 1.35 -20.54 13.00
C GLU A 59 0.80 -21.74 12.21
N LEU A 60 0.11 -21.50 11.08
CA LEU A 60 -0.52 -22.53 10.26
C LEU A 60 0.35 -23.03 9.09
N TRP A 61 1.19 -22.17 8.52
CA TRP A 61 1.98 -22.44 7.32
C TRP A 61 3.43 -22.03 7.57
N VAL A 62 4.36 -23.01 7.59
CA VAL A 62 5.81 -22.79 7.62
C VAL A 62 6.29 -22.30 6.24
N LEU A 63 5.69 -21.22 5.74
CA LEU A 63 6.16 -20.49 4.58
C LEU A 63 6.83 -19.23 5.11
N ASP A 64 8.05 -18.96 4.65
CA ASP A 64 8.70 -17.68 4.91
C ASP A 64 7.89 -16.58 4.22
N ILE A 65 6.93 -15.99 4.94
CA ILE A 65 6.15 -14.83 4.48
C ILE A 65 7.01 -13.59 4.71
N TYR A 66 8.00 -13.38 3.84
CA TYR A 66 8.80 -12.16 3.85
C TYR A 66 8.48 -11.32 2.62
N LEU A 67 8.39 -10.02 2.85
CA LEU A 67 8.24 -9.06 1.77
C LEU A 67 9.60 -8.86 1.12
N HIS A 68 9.84 -9.55 0.00
CA HIS A 68 11.00 -9.29 -0.83
C HIS A 68 11.05 -7.81 -1.25
N PRO A 69 12.22 -7.15 -1.15
CA PRO A 69 12.38 -5.76 -1.61
C PRO A 69 11.92 -5.56 -3.04
N ASP A 70 12.22 -6.48 -3.95
CA ASP A 70 11.84 -6.38 -5.36
C ASP A 70 10.32 -6.32 -5.55
N LEU A 71 9.57 -7.14 -4.80
CA LEU A 71 8.10 -7.12 -4.85
C LEU A 71 7.54 -5.79 -4.30
N PHE A 72 8.15 -5.28 -3.22
CA PHE A 72 7.75 -3.99 -2.66
C PHE A 72 7.96 -2.84 -3.64
N PHE A 73 9.17 -2.70 -4.20
CA PHE A 73 9.51 -1.59 -5.07
C PHE A 73 8.82 -1.66 -6.44
N LEU A 74 8.65 -2.85 -7.01
CA LEU A 74 8.05 -3.01 -8.34
C LEU A 74 6.51 -2.96 -8.32
N TYR A 75 5.87 -3.47 -7.26
CA TYR A 75 4.41 -3.66 -7.26
C TYR A 75 3.66 -2.88 -6.19
N LEU A 76 4.19 -2.75 -4.97
CA LEU A 76 3.48 -2.08 -3.86
C LEU A 76 3.73 -0.58 -3.85
N LEU A 77 4.97 -0.16 -4.06
CA LEU A 77 5.36 1.25 -4.00
C LEU A 77 4.68 2.11 -5.08
N PRO A 78 4.59 1.70 -6.36
CA PRO A 78 4.00 2.56 -7.39
C PRO A 78 2.52 2.92 -7.13
N PRO A 79 1.64 1.97 -6.77
CA PRO A 79 0.27 2.29 -6.36
C PRO A 79 0.19 3.18 -5.12
N ILE A 80 1.03 2.95 -4.09
CA ILE A 80 1.03 3.77 -2.86
C ILE A 80 1.47 5.21 -3.16
N ALA A 81 2.54 5.37 -3.94
CA ALA A 81 3.04 6.69 -4.35
C ALA A 81 2.03 7.42 -5.24
N LEU A 82 1.36 6.71 -6.15
CA LEU A 82 0.31 7.26 -7.00
C LEU A 82 -0.91 7.70 -6.19
N ASP A 83 -1.36 6.90 -5.23
CA ASP A 83 -2.49 7.22 -4.34
C ASP A 83 -2.19 8.49 -3.52
N ALA A 84 -1.02 8.54 -2.88
CA ALA A 84 -0.57 9.70 -2.11
C ALA A 84 -0.40 10.95 -2.98
N GLY A 85 0.14 10.80 -4.20
CA GLY A 85 0.30 11.89 -5.15
C GLY A 85 -1.03 12.38 -5.73
N TYR A 86 -2.00 11.49 -5.96
CA TYR A 86 -3.31 11.83 -6.51
C TYR A 86 -4.16 12.65 -5.53
N PHE A 87 -4.08 12.34 -4.23
CA PHE A 87 -4.79 13.09 -3.18
C PHE A 87 -4.08 14.39 -2.74
N LEU A 88 -2.94 14.73 -3.36
CA LEU A 88 -2.18 15.93 -3.02
C LEU A 88 -2.86 17.21 -3.58
N PRO A 89 -3.16 18.22 -2.75
CA PRO A 89 -3.77 19.46 -3.22
C PRO A 89 -2.74 20.33 -3.97
N ASN A 90 -2.78 20.27 -5.31
CA ASN A 90 -1.83 20.95 -6.20
C ASN A 90 -1.63 22.44 -5.87
N ASN A 91 -2.71 23.21 -5.69
CA ASN A 91 -2.61 24.65 -5.42
C ASN A 91 -1.85 24.95 -4.12
N ALA A 92 -2.23 24.30 -3.02
CA ALA A 92 -1.59 24.50 -1.72
C ALA A 92 -0.12 24.02 -1.72
N PHE A 93 0.16 22.94 -2.46
CA PHE A 93 1.52 22.43 -2.65
C PHE A 93 2.41 23.44 -3.36
N PHE A 94 1.97 24.00 -4.48
CA PHE A 94 2.76 24.97 -5.25
C PHE A 94 2.90 26.32 -4.53
N MET A 95 1.89 26.77 -3.79
CA MET A 95 1.99 27.97 -2.96
C MET A 95 3.05 27.86 -1.86
N ASN A 96 3.30 26.65 -1.35
CA ASN A 96 4.23 26.38 -0.24
C ASN A 96 5.45 25.55 -0.66
N PHE A 97 5.75 25.50 -1.97
CA PHE A 97 6.73 24.57 -2.54
C PHE A 97 8.11 24.68 -1.87
N GLY A 98 8.57 25.91 -1.58
CA GLY A 98 9.86 26.14 -0.92
C GLY A 98 9.93 25.54 0.50
N THR A 99 8.89 25.73 1.31
CA THR A 99 8.82 25.16 2.66
C THR A 99 8.75 23.64 2.62
N ILE A 100 7.97 23.08 1.70
CA ILE A 100 7.85 21.63 1.50
C ILE A 100 9.21 21.04 1.10
N LEU A 101 9.92 21.65 0.15
CA LEU A 101 11.24 21.19 -0.30
C LEU A 101 12.28 21.27 0.82
N LEU A 102 12.27 22.37 1.60
CA LEU A 102 13.15 22.52 2.76
C LEU A 102 12.91 21.40 3.77
N TYR A 103 11.66 21.14 4.13
CA TYR A 103 11.32 20.06 5.06
C TYR A 103 11.67 18.68 4.51
N ALA A 104 11.38 18.45 3.22
CA ALA A 104 11.63 17.19 2.55
C ALA A 104 13.13 16.87 2.43
N VAL A 105 13.98 17.84 2.08
CA VAL A 105 15.42 17.60 1.82
C VAL A 105 16.24 17.85 3.08
N VAL A 106 16.17 19.06 3.65
CA VAL A 106 16.98 19.42 4.82
C VAL A 106 16.51 18.63 6.04
N GLY A 107 15.20 18.47 6.21
CA GLY A 107 14.65 17.68 7.31
C GLY A 107 15.03 16.20 7.25
N THR A 108 15.06 15.58 6.06
CA THR A 108 15.51 14.18 5.92
C THR A 108 17.00 14.02 6.10
N ILE A 109 17.83 14.95 5.60
CA ILE A 109 19.28 14.93 5.85
C ILE A 109 19.56 15.04 7.35
N PHE A 110 18.91 15.99 8.04
CA PHE A 110 19.07 16.14 9.48
C PHE A 110 18.62 14.88 10.23
N ASN A 111 17.49 14.28 9.82
CA ASN A 111 17.01 13.02 10.39
C ASN A 111 18.06 11.90 10.25
N ILE A 112 18.67 11.74 9.07
CA ILE A 112 19.71 10.73 8.81
C ILE A 112 21.00 11.00 9.61
N VAL A 113 21.35 12.26 9.84
CA VAL A 113 22.57 12.62 10.57
C VAL A 113 22.38 12.52 12.10
N ALA A 114 21.15 12.74 12.58
CA ALA A 114 20.84 12.77 14.01
C ALA A 114 20.51 11.38 14.61
N ILE A 115 20.03 10.43 13.79
CA ILE A 115 19.78 9.02 14.15
C ILE A 115 21.01 8.17 13.81
#